data_AF-X1A3T2-F1
#
_entry.id   AF-X1A3T2-F1
#
_cell.length_a   1.000
_cell.length_b   1.000
_cell.length_c   1.000
_cell.angle_alpha   90.00
_cell.angle_beta   90.00
_cell.angle_gamma   90.00
#
_symmetry.space_group_name_H-M   'P 1'
#
loop_
_entity.id
_entity.type
_entity.pdbx_description
1 polymer ?
#
loop_
_entity_poly.entity_id
_entity_poly.type
_entity_poly.pdbx_seq_one_letter_code
_entity_poly.pdbx_strand_id
1 'polypeptide(L)'
;MRFFSRKKERRSVTGEEEGSWLWNFIGQGTKTKAGQSVNVDTALNVTTVYACVRVIAESIAGTPFFVYKRTTDPETKKDIKQRDTKHPLS
;
A
#
# COMPACT_ATOMS: atom_id res chain seq x y z
N MET A 1 -19.99 -16.81 -1.96
CA MET A 1 -19.98 -15.92 -0.78
C MET A 1 -19.17 -14.65 -1.09
N ARG A 2 -19.82 -13.48 -1.19
CA ARG A 2 -19.16 -12.17 -1.34
C ARG A 2 -18.95 -11.58 0.07
N PHE A 3 -17.75 -11.69 0.64
CA PHE A 3 -17.43 -11.20 1.99
C PHE A 3 -16.69 -9.86 2.05
N PHE A 4 -16.47 -9.20 0.92
CA PHE A 4 -15.90 -7.86 0.90
C PHE A 4 -16.95 -6.83 0.48
N SER A 5 -17.86 -6.54 1.41
CA SER A 5 -18.59 -5.27 1.38
C SER A 5 -17.59 -4.19 1.77
N ARG A 6 -17.26 -3.31 0.81
CA ARG A 6 -16.40 -2.15 1.03
C ARG A 6 -17.18 -1.16 1.90
N LYS A 7 -17.14 -1.37 3.21
CA LYS A 7 -17.59 -0.37 4.19
C LYS A 7 -16.74 0.86 3.93
N LYS A 8 -17.35 1.89 3.33
CA LYS A 8 -16.71 3.18 3.04
C LYS A 8 -16.42 3.83 4.38
N GLU A 9 -15.25 3.50 4.93
CA GLU A 9 -14.70 4.14 6.11
C GLU A 9 -14.44 5.61 5.77
N ARG A 10 -15.08 6.52 6.52
CA ARG A 10 -14.81 7.96 6.45
C ARG A 10 -13.42 8.17 7.06
N ARG A 11 -12.38 7.92 6.28
CA ARG A 11 -11.02 8.32 6.61
C ARG A 11 -11.04 9.84 6.63
N SER A 12 -10.67 10.45 7.75
CA SER A 12 -10.30 11.86 7.81
C SER A 12 -8.95 11.99 7.09
N VAL A 13 -8.99 11.85 5.77
CA VAL A 13 -7.86 12.28 4.95
C VAL A 13 -7.89 13.79 5.07
N THR A 14 -6.92 14.35 5.78
CA THR A 14 -6.61 15.78 5.67
C THR A 14 -6.22 16.01 4.21
N GLY A 15 -7.23 16.31 3.40
CA GLY A 15 -7.05 16.71 2.02
C GLY A 15 -6.24 18.00 2.00
N GLU A 16 -5.25 18.02 1.11
CA GLU A 16 -4.50 19.21 0.74
C GLU A 16 -5.45 20.17 0.01
N GLU A 17 -6.30 20.86 0.76
CA GLU A 17 -6.91 22.10 0.29
C GLU A 17 -6.20 23.25 0.99
N GLU A 18 -5.70 24.21 0.21
CA GLU A 18 -4.81 25.31 0.61
C GLU A 18 -5.38 26.20 1.75
N GLY A 19 -6.67 26.03 2.12
CA GLY A 19 -7.33 26.65 3.27
C GLY A 19 -7.49 25.78 4.52
N SER A 20 -7.03 24.52 4.52
CA SER A 20 -7.30 23.53 5.57
C SER A 20 -6.54 23.78 6.88
N TRP A 21 -5.43 24.52 6.87
CA TRP A 21 -4.63 24.76 8.07
C TRP A 21 -5.38 25.61 9.12
N LEU A 22 -6.16 26.61 8.69
CA LEU A 22 -6.99 27.45 9.56
C LEU A 22 -8.16 26.65 10.16
N TRP A 23 -8.80 25.81 9.36
CA TRP A 23 -9.91 24.95 9.79
C TRP A 23 -9.45 23.85 10.76
N ASN A 24 -8.27 23.27 10.54
CA ASN A 24 -7.63 22.34 11.46
C ASN A 24 -7.24 23.03 12.77
N PHE A 25 -6.78 24.29 12.73
CA PHE A 25 -6.40 25.06 13.92
C PHE A 25 -7.62 25.52 14.75
N ILE A 26 -8.72 25.93 14.11
CA ILE A 26 -9.97 26.36 14.80
C ILE A 26 -10.85 25.18 15.26
N GLY A 27 -10.33 23.95 15.17
CA GLY A 27 -10.95 22.76 15.77
C GLY A 27 -12.14 22.18 15.00
N GLN A 28 -12.35 22.56 13.74
CA GLN A 28 -13.40 22.03 12.85
C GLN A 28 -12.88 21.19 11.67
N GLY A 29 -11.55 21.00 11.56
CA GLY A 29 -10.97 19.98 10.69
C GLY A 29 -11.48 18.60 11.06
N THR A 30 -11.86 17.80 10.06
CA THR A 30 -12.59 16.53 10.18
C THR A 30 -12.02 15.64 11.28
N LYS A 31 -12.62 15.69 12.48
CA LYS A 31 -12.21 14.84 13.60
C LYS A 31 -12.52 13.40 13.24
N THR A 32 -11.55 12.50 13.44
CA THR A 32 -11.85 11.06 13.43
C THR A 32 -12.93 10.78 14.47
N LYS A 33 -13.60 9.63 14.38
CA LYS A 33 -14.59 9.24 15.39
C LYS A 33 -14.01 9.19 16.82
N ALA A 34 -12.69 9.06 16.95
CA ALA A 34 -11.96 9.07 18.21
C ALA A 34 -11.41 10.46 18.60
N GLY A 35 -11.64 11.50 17.78
CA GLY A 35 -11.19 12.87 18.06
C GLY A 35 -9.71 13.15 17.75
N GLN A 36 -8.92 12.13 17.42
CA GLN A 36 -7.49 12.25 17.15
C GLN A 36 -7.20 12.16 15.66
N SER A 37 -6.42 13.11 15.12
CA SER A 37 -5.89 13.00 13.76
C SER A 37 -4.76 11.96 13.74
N VAL A 38 -4.85 11.00 12.83
CA VAL A 38 -3.88 9.89 12.72
C VAL A 38 -3.20 9.96 11.35
N ASN A 39 -1.88 10.10 11.36
CA ASN A 39 -1.00 10.08 10.20
C ASN A 39 -0.18 8.79 10.18
N VAL A 40 0.54 8.53 9.08
CA VAL A 40 1.38 7.33 8.95
C VAL A 40 2.41 7.25 10.09
N ASP A 41 3.08 8.36 10.41
CA ASP A 41 4.08 8.41 11.49
C ASP A 41 3.45 8.17 12.87
N THR A 42 2.29 8.77 13.15
CA THR A 42 1.62 8.59 14.45
C THR A 42 1.00 7.20 14.59
N ALA A 43 0.59 6.56 13.49
CA ALA A 43 0.09 5.19 13.48
C ALA A 43 1.20 4.17 13.78
N LEU A 44 2.41 4.36 13.23
CA LEU A 44 3.53 3.45 13.44
C LEU A 44 4.10 3.46 14.86
N ASN A 45 3.87 4.53 15.63
CA ASN A 45 4.22 4.60 17.05
C ASN A 45 3.38 3.65 17.93
N VAL A 46 2.30 3.09 17.40
CA VAL A 46 1.46 2.11 18.12
C VAL A 46 2.04 0.70 17.90
N THR A 47 2.42 0.04 18.99
CA THR A 47 3.10 -1.27 18.96
C THR A 47 2.31 -2.36 18.23
N THR A 48 0.98 -2.36 18.38
CA THR A 48 0.10 -3.33 17.71
C THR A 48 0.07 -3.13 16.19
N VAL A 49 0.04 -1.88 15.73
CA VAL A 49 0.08 -1.55 14.30
C VAL A 49 1.43 -1.94 13.72
N TYR A 50 2.52 -1.59 14.42
CA TYR A 50 3.87 -1.94 13.99
C TYR A 50 4.07 -3.45 13.85
N ALA A 51 3.59 -4.25 14.82
CA ALA A 51 3.67 -5.70 14.76
C ALA A 51 2.93 -6.29 13.55
N CYS A 52 1.69 -5.84 13.28
CA CYS A 52 0.90 -6.30 12.13
C CYS A 52 1.56 -5.93 10.80
N VAL A 53 2.04 -4.69 10.67
CA VAL A 53 2.73 -4.22 9.46
C VAL A 53 4.02 -5.01 9.24
N ARG A 54 4.77 -5.31 10.31
CA ARG A 54 6.00 -6.13 10.24
C ARG A 54 5.72 -7.52 9.69
N VAL A 55 4.70 -8.23 10.18
CA VAL A 55 4.33 -9.57 9.69
C VAL A 55 4.01 -9.55 8.19
N ILE A 56 3.27 -8.54 7.72
CA ILE A 56 2.94 -8.37 6.30
C ILE A 56 4.20 -8.05 5.48
N ALA A 57 5.02 -7.12 5.96
CA ALA A 57 6.24 -6.71 5.28
C ALA A 57 7.26 -7.85 5.15
N GLU A 58 7.43 -8.64 6.20
CA GLU A 58 8.30 -9.82 6.21
C GLU A 58 7.81 -10.89 5.23
N SER A 59 6.49 -11.10 5.16
CA SER A 59 5.89 -12.02 4.18
C SER A 59 6.16 -11.59 2.74
N ILE A 60 6.07 -10.28 2.45
CA ILE A 60 6.35 -9.73 1.12
C ILE A 60 7.86 -9.82 0.82
N ALA A 61 8.72 -9.48 1.77
CA ALA A 61 10.17 -9.50 1.58
C ALA A 61 10.73 -10.92 1.42
N GLY A 62 10.15 -11.91 2.11
CA GLY A 62 10.56 -13.31 2.02
C GLY A 62 10.08 -14.02 0.76
N THR A 63 9.19 -13.41 -0.04
CA THR A 63 8.66 -14.03 -1.26
C THR A 63 9.70 -13.95 -2.39
N PRO A 64 10.09 -15.07 -3.02
CA PRO A 64 11.01 -15.05 -4.14
C PRO A 64 10.32 -14.46 -5.39
N PHE A 65 10.78 -13.29 -5.85
CA PHE A 65 10.29 -12.66 -7.08
C PHE A 65 11.19 -13.02 -8.27
N PHE A 66 10.75 -13.95 -9.10
CA PHE A 66 11.47 -14.30 -10.33
C PHE A 66 11.16 -13.33 -11.47
N VAL A 67 12.19 -12.83 -12.14
CA VAL A 67 12.04 -12.00 -13.34
C VAL A 67 11.88 -12.90 -14.57
N TYR A 68 10.95 -12.55 -15.45
CA TYR A 68 10.71 -13.28 -16.70
C TYR A 68 10.82 -12.33 -17.88
N LYS A 69 11.54 -12.76 -18.91
CA LYS A 69 11.63 -12.09 -20.20
C LYS A 69 10.62 -12.70 -21.16
N ARG A 70 9.94 -11.83 -21.91
CA ARG A 70 9.12 -12.25 -23.07
C ARG A 70 10.05 -12.39 -24.26
N THR A 71 10.16 -13.60 -24.79
CA THR A 71 10.90 -13.93 -26.01
C THR A 71 9.90 -14.46 -27.01
N THR A 72 10.06 -14.11 -28.28
CA THR A 72 9.29 -14.71 -29.37
C THR A 72 10.02 -15.95 -29.88
N ASP A 73 9.31 -17.07 -29.98
CA ASP A 73 9.87 -18.27 -30.60
C ASP A 73 10.11 -17.99 -32.09
N PRO A 74 11.33 -18.25 -32.62
CA PRO A 74 11.66 -17.95 -34.01
C PRO A 74 10.85 -18.78 -35.01
N GLU A 75 10.38 -19.97 -34.64
CA GLU A 75 9.63 -20.88 -35.52
C GLU A 75 8.11 -20.68 -35.44
N THR A 76 7.55 -20.47 -34.24
CA THR A 76 6.09 -20.42 -34.03
C THR A 76 5.55 -19.01 -33.87
N LYS A 77 6.40 -17.96 -33.82
CA LYS A 77 6.03 -16.54 -33.60
C LYS A 77 5.09 -16.33 -32.40
N LYS A 78 5.16 -17.20 -31.39
CA LYS A 78 4.38 -17.10 -30.16
C LYS A 78 5.20 -16.44 -29.07
N ASP A 79 4.52 -15.71 -28.19
CA ASP A 79 5.13 -15.10 -27.02
C ASP A 79 5.36 -16.17 -25.93
N ILE A 80 6.63 -16.44 -25.64
CA ILE A 80 7.06 -17.34 -24.58
C ILE A 80 7.59 -16.52 -23.40
N LYS A 81 7.40 -17.03 -22.18
CA LYS A 81 7.96 -16.44 -20.96
C LYS A 81 9.13 -17.29 -20.50
N GLN A 82 10.35 -16.77 -20.61
CA GLN A 82 11.56 -17.42 -20.12
C GLN A 82 12.04 -16.74 -18.85
N ARG A 83 12.47 -17.50 -17.84
CA ARG A 83 13.05 -16.93 -16.61
C ARG A 83 14.35 -16.20 -16.99
N ASP A 84 14.49 -14.95 -16.56
CA ASP A 84 15.63 -14.10 -16.89
C ASP A 84 16.65 -14.09 -15.76
N THR A 85 17.51 -15.11 -15.73
CA THR A 85 18.56 -15.28 -14.71
C THR A 85 19.73 -14.30 -14.86
N LYS A 86 19.78 -13.50 -15.95
CA LYS A 86 20.85 -12.52 -16.19
C LYS A 86 20.42 -11.10 -15.86
N HIS A 87 19.16 -10.90 -15.46
CA HIS A 87 18.64 -9.59 -15.12
C HIS A 87 19.39 -9.01 -13.90
N PRO A 88 19.73 -7.71 -13.86
CA PRO A 88 20.46 -7.09 -12.75
C PRO A 88 19.73 -7.11 -11.39
N LEU A 89 18.53 -7.70 -11.34
CA LEU A 89 17.68 -7.84 -10.14
C LEU A 89 17.26 -9.30 -9.90
N SER A 90 17.78 -10.26 -10.67
CA SER A 90 17.48 -11.70 -10.54
C SER A 90 18.62 -12.47 -9.88
#